data_AF-A0A314XSY8-F1
#
_entry.id   AF-A0A314XSY8-F1
#
_cell.length_a   1.000
_cell.length_b   1.000
_cell.length_c   1.000
_cell.angle_alpha   90.00
_cell.angle_beta   90.00
_cell.angle_gamma   90.00
#
_symmetry.space_group_name_H-M   'P 1'
#
loop_
_entity.id
_entity.type
_entity.pdbx_description
1 polymer ?
#
loop_
_entity_poly.entity_id
_entity_poly.type
_entity_poly.pdbx_seq_one_letter_code
_entity_poly.pdbx_strand_id
1 'polypeptide(L)'
;MSILYCTMRSAQTQTATQEKVKPQVKVSPHGTQSKALEKASKDYEAVIGIETHVQLNTLTKAFCSCPYNYGSPPNTSVCPICMGLPGALPVLNLKVIESAVKVGLALNCKLSLNSKFDRKQYFYPDLPKGYQISQFDVPIATSGYIDLDLPLEFGGGHRKFGITRVHMEEDAGKLLHSEGGSYSQESTFLFVLTINIVDLNRAGVPLLEIVSEPDMRNGIEAAEYAASYRGWFGIWE
;
A
#
# COMPACT_ATOMS: atom_id res chain seq x y z
N MET A 1 -38.30 -50.19 -40.22
CA MET A 1 -37.57 -48.91 -40.17
C MET A 1 -37.24 -48.69 -38.70
N SER A 2 -36.14 -49.30 -38.24
CA SER A 2 -35.90 -49.60 -36.83
C SER A 2 -34.90 -48.61 -36.23
N ILE A 3 -35.30 -48.02 -35.11
CA ILE A 3 -34.55 -47.07 -34.28
C ILE A 3 -33.55 -47.87 -33.43
N LEU A 4 -32.27 -47.47 -33.45
CA LEU A 4 -31.20 -48.07 -32.66
C LEU A 4 -30.76 -47.08 -31.57
N TYR A 5 -31.05 -47.38 -30.32
CA TYR A 5 -30.49 -46.69 -29.15
C TYR A 5 -29.15 -47.35 -28.78
N CYS A 6 -28.08 -46.56 -28.64
CA CYS A 6 -26.78 -47.02 -28.17
C CYS A 6 -26.49 -46.43 -26.78
N THR A 7 -26.49 -47.28 -25.75
CA THR A 7 -26.06 -46.96 -24.39
C THR A 7 -24.56 -47.25 -24.24
N MET A 8 -23.78 -46.23 -23.87
CA MET A 8 -22.37 -46.38 -23.47
C MET A 8 -22.27 -46.49 -21.94
N ARG A 9 -21.64 -47.58 -21.47
CA ARG A 9 -21.42 -47.90 -20.05
C ARG A 9 -20.37 -46.98 -19.43
N SER A 10 -20.63 -46.52 -18.20
CA SER A 10 -19.66 -45.83 -17.35
C SER A 10 -18.57 -46.79 -16.86
N ALA A 11 -17.31 -46.48 -17.12
CA ALA A 11 -16.18 -47.09 -16.44
C ALA A 11 -15.86 -46.27 -15.18
N GLN A 12 -15.97 -46.90 -14.01
CA GLN A 12 -15.41 -46.37 -12.77
C GLN A 12 -13.90 -46.62 -12.79
N THR A 13 -13.10 -45.56 -12.81
CA THR A 13 -11.66 -45.66 -12.55
C THR A 13 -11.39 -45.13 -11.15
N GLN A 14 -10.79 -46.01 -10.34
CA GLN A 14 -10.47 -45.80 -8.94
C GLN A 14 -9.41 -44.72 -8.78
N THR A 15 -9.64 -43.83 -7.80
CA THR A 15 -8.75 -42.77 -7.37
C THR A 15 -7.54 -43.39 -6.68
N ALA A 16 -6.38 -43.39 -7.34
CA ALA A 16 -5.10 -43.63 -6.70
C ALA A 16 -4.58 -42.30 -6.12
N THR A 17 -4.42 -42.27 -4.80
CA THR A 17 -3.81 -41.18 -4.04
C THR A 17 -2.36 -40.99 -4.50
N GLN A 18 -2.10 -39.98 -5.33
CA GLN A 18 -0.75 -39.50 -5.56
C GLN A 18 -0.37 -38.57 -4.42
N GLU A 19 0.58 -39.02 -3.58
CA GLU A 19 1.23 -38.17 -2.60
C GLU A 19 1.85 -36.95 -3.31
N LYS A 20 1.44 -35.75 -2.88
CA LYS A 20 2.09 -34.50 -3.28
C LYS A 20 3.54 -34.54 -2.83
N VAL A 21 4.46 -34.77 -3.77
CA VAL A 21 5.88 -34.48 -3.58
C VAL A 21 6.00 -32.98 -3.32
N LYS A 22 6.39 -32.62 -2.09
CA LYS A 22 6.73 -31.24 -1.72
C LYS A 22 7.80 -30.74 -2.71
N PRO A 23 7.67 -29.54 -3.30
CA PRO A 23 8.76 -28.96 -4.07
C PRO A 23 9.93 -28.73 -3.10
N GLN A 24 10.97 -29.54 -3.24
CA GLN A 24 12.23 -29.29 -2.56
C GLN A 24 12.80 -28.00 -3.14
N VAL A 25 12.77 -26.94 -2.33
CA VAL A 25 13.59 -25.75 -2.58
C VAL A 25 15.04 -26.22 -2.57
N LYS A 26 15.66 -26.27 -3.75
CA LYS A 26 17.11 -26.43 -3.85
C LYS A 26 17.74 -25.17 -3.26
N VAL A 27 18.13 -25.24 -1.99
CA VAL A 27 19.02 -24.25 -1.38
C VAL A 27 20.36 -24.41 -2.09
N SER A 28 20.65 -23.47 -2.98
CA SER A 28 21.95 -23.31 -3.62
C SER A 28 23.03 -23.09 -2.54
N PRO A 29 24.26 -23.60 -2.71
CA PRO A 29 25.28 -23.52 -1.68
C PRO A 29 25.62 -22.06 -1.37
N HIS A 30 25.44 -21.68 -0.10
CA HIS A 30 25.64 -20.35 0.49
C HIS A 30 27.07 -19.76 0.36
N GLY A 31 28.02 -20.46 -0.27
CA GLY A 31 29.44 -20.11 -0.23
C GLY A 31 29.90 -19.00 -1.19
N THR A 32 29.19 -18.79 -2.30
CA THR A 32 29.67 -17.86 -3.36
C THR A 32 29.03 -16.47 -3.25
N GLN A 33 27.77 -16.38 -2.80
CA GLN A 33 27.10 -15.10 -2.58
C GLN A 33 27.66 -14.33 -1.38
N SER A 34 28.09 -15.02 -0.31
CA SER A 34 28.60 -14.35 0.91
C SER A 34 29.89 -13.57 0.65
N LYS A 35 30.83 -14.10 -0.16
CA LYS A 35 32.09 -13.40 -0.46
C LYS A 35 31.91 -12.14 -1.31
N ALA A 36 30.96 -12.15 -2.25
CA ALA A 36 30.66 -10.98 -3.07
C ALA A 36 29.94 -9.90 -2.25
N LEU A 37 29.00 -10.28 -1.39
CA LEU A 37 28.31 -9.37 -0.45
C LEU A 37 29.25 -8.81 0.61
N GLU A 38 30.16 -9.64 1.16
CA GLU A 38 31.18 -9.19 2.11
C GLU A 38 32.18 -8.23 1.45
N LYS A 39 32.57 -8.48 0.20
CA LYS A 39 33.42 -7.56 -0.55
C LYS A 39 32.69 -6.25 -0.84
N ALA A 40 31.43 -6.32 -1.30
CA ALA A 40 30.62 -5.13 -1.55
C ALA A 40 30.41 -4.30 -0.28
N SER A 41 30.17 -4.94 0.87
CA SER A 41 29.99 -4.26 2.18
C SER A 41 31.27 -3.60 2.70
N LYS A 42 32.46 -4.07 2.29
CA LYS A 42 33.74 -3.43 2.64
C LYS A 42 34.06 -2.22 1.77
N ASP A 43 33.61 -2.22 0.52
CA ASP A 43 33.93 -1.17 -0.46
C ASP A 43 32.80 -0.11 -0.58
N TYR A 44 31.58 -0.44 -0.15
CA TYR A 44 30.39 0.40 -0.27
C TYR A 44 29.54 0.38 1.01
N GLU A 45 28.93 1.53 1.32
CA GLU A 45 27.96 1.68 2.41
C GLU A 45 26.57 1.96 1.82
N ALA A 46 25.55 1.26 2.33
CA ALA A 46 24.17 1.55 1.95
C ALA A 46 23.66 2.75 2.75
N VAL A 47 22.98 3.67 2.07
CA VAL A 47 22.34 4.84 2.68
C VAL A 47 20.87 4.78 2.31
N ILE A 48 20.01 4.48 3.29
CA ILE A 48 18.62 4.10 3.06
C ILE A 48 17.69 5.06 3.79
N GLY A 49 16.73 5.62 3.06
CA GLY A 49 15.55 6.33 3.59
C GLY A 49 14.27 5.61 3.17
N ILE A 50 13.21 5.72 3.97
CA ILE A 50 11.92 5.08 3.74
C ILE A 50 10.80 6.12 3.76
N GLU A 51 9.94 6.04 2.75
CA GLU A 51 8.65 6.74 2.70
C GLU A 51 7.54 5.74 3.05
N THR A 52 6.83 6.00 4.14
CA THR A 52 5.75 5.13 4.61
C THR A 52 4.42 5.83 4.50
N HIS A 53 3.50 5.24 3.74
CA HIS A 53 2.12 5.71 3.65
C HIS A 53 1.24 4.94 4.65
N VAL A 54 0.62 5.67 5.57
CA VAL A 54 -0.11 5.17 6.73
C VAL A 54 -1.60 5.45 6.55
N GLN A 55 -2.41 4.41 6.30
CA GLN A 55 -3.87 4.54 6.18
C GLN A 55 -4.53 4.78 7.54
N LEU A 56 -5.13 5.95 7.73
CA LEU A 56 -5.79 6.27 8.99
C LEU A 56 -7.11 5.50 9.15
N ASN A 57 -7.34 4.96 10.35
CA ASN A 57 -8.59 4.32 10.71
C ASN A 57 -9.66 5.37 11.07
N THR A 58 -10.26 6.01 10.07
CA THR A 58 -11.31 7.01 10.25
C THR A 58 -12.63 6.54 9.65
N LEU A 59 -13.75 6.90 10.28
CA LEU A 59 -15.09 6.54 9.80
C LEU A 59 -15.42 7.09 8.40
N THR A 60 -14.92 8.28 8.06
CA THR A 60 -15.14 8.93 6.77
C THR A 60 -13.83 9.27 6.08
N LYS A 61 -13.88 9.40 4.75
CA LYS A 61 -12.76 9.82 3.90
C LYS A 61 -12.18 11.18 4.29
N ALA A 62 -11.02 11.51 3.73
CA ALA A 62 -10.25 12.71 4.06
C ALA A 62 -10.99 14.01 3.74
N PHE A 63 -11.72 14.04 2.61
CA PHE A 63 -12.29 15.26 2.05
C PHE A 63 -13.79 15.19 1.77
N CYS A 64 -14.47 14.12 2.17
CA CYS A 64 -15.91 13.93 2.00
C CYS A 64 -16.49 13.00 3.08
N SER A 65 -17.81 12.92 3.16
CA SER A 65 -18.51 12.14 4.19
C SER A 65 -18.70 10.65 3.86
N CYS A 66 -18.12 10.15 2.76
CA CYS A 66 -18.21 8.72 2.44
C CYS A 66 -17.43 7.89 3.46
N PRO A 67 -17.94 6.72 3.87
CA PRO A 67 -17.14 5.76 4.60
C PRO A 67 -16.14 5.06 3.70
N TYR A 68 -15.23 4.30 4.31
CA TYR A 68 -14.41 3.31 3.61
C TYR A 68 -14.35 2.02 4.43
N ASN A 69 -14.82 0.93 3.83
CA ASN A 69 -14.71 -0.40 4.40
C ASN A 69 -13.98 -1.28 3.39
N TYR A 70 -12.88 -1.89 3.83
CA TYR A 70 -12.10 -2.79 3.00
C TYR A 70 -12.96 -3.97 2.50
N GLY A 71 -12.85 -4.31 1.22
CA GLY A 71 -13.59 -5.42 0.61
C GLY A 71 -15.05 -5.10 0.23
N SER A 72 -15.49 -3.85 0.34
CA SER A 72 -16.82 -3.43 -0.17
C SER A 72 -16.94 -3.69 -1.68
N PRO A 73 -18.16 -3.93 -2.22
CA PRO A 73 -18.34 -4.06 -3.66
C PRO A 73 -17.87 -2.81 -4.41
N PRO A 74 -17.32 -2.93 -5.63
CA PRO A 74 -16.71 -1.81 -6.36
C PRO A 74 -17.65 -0.60 -6.49
N ASN A 75 -17.09 0.60 -6.29
CA ASN A 75 -17.79 1.88 -6.46
C ASN A 75 -19.10 2.02 -5.65
N THR A 76 -19.19 1.44 -4.45
CA THR A 76 -20.35 1.57 -3.56
C THR A 76 -20.20 2.68 -2.51
N SER A 77 -18.96 3.00 -2.13
CA SER A 77 -18.61 4.02 -1.13
C SER A 77 -18.02 5.26 -1.79
N VAL A 78 -18.78 5.86 -2.70
CA VAL A 78 -18.35 6.98 -3.54
C VAL A 78 -19.35 8.15 -3.53
N CYS A 79 -18.88 9.35 -3.84
CA CYS A 79 -19.68 10.57 -3.99
C CYS A 79 -19.04 11.53 -5.01
N PRO A 80 -19.72 12.62 -5.40
CA PRO A 80 -19.18 13.58 -6.37
C PRO A 80 -17.79 14.12 -6.03
N ILE A 81 -17.46 14.29 -4.74
CA ILE A 81 -16.16 14.80 -4.30
C ILE A 81 -15.05 13.79 -4.56
N CYS A 82 -15.18 12.57 -4.02
CA CYS A 82 -14.11 11.57 -4.17
C CYS A 82 -14.04 10.98 -5.58
N MET A 83 -15.10 11.11 -6.39
CA MET A 83 -15.09 10.80 -7.83
C MET A 83 -14.59 11.96 -8.69
N GLY A 84 -14.23 13.11 -8.10
CA GLY A 84 -13.71 14.25 -8.86
C GLY A 84 -14.70 14.84 -9.88
N LEU A 85 -16.01 14.78 -9.60
CA LEU A 85 -17.01 15.32 -10.51
C LEU A 85 -16.96 16.87 -10.57
N PRO A 86 -17.34 17.47 -11.72
CA PRO A 86 -17.35 18.92 -11.87
C PRO A 86 -18.18 19.62 -10.80
N GLY A 87 -17.62 20.69 -10.22
CA GLY A 87 -18.29 21.51 -9.21
C GLY A 87 -18.20 20.98 -7.76
N ALA A 88 -17.61 19.81 -7.54
CA ALA A 88 -17.42 19.28 -6.18
C ALA A 88 -16.24 19.96 -5.45
N LEU A 89 -16.42 20.26 -4.17
CA LEU A 89 -15.41 20.91 -3.32
C LEU A 89 -15.04 20.03 -2.11
N PRO A 90 -13.75 19.89 -1.79
CA PRO A 90 -13.30 19.07 -0.66
C PRO A 90 -13.54 19.74 0.70
N VAL A 91 -13.93 18.97 1.70
CA VAL A 91 -14.05 19.41 3.10
C VAL A 91 -13.26 18.47 3.99
N LEU A 92 -12.22 18.98 4.64
CA LEU A 92 -11.28 18.20 5.44
C LEU A 92 -11.95 17.57 6.67
N ASN A 93 -11.67 16.30 6.89
CA ASN A 93 -12.08 15.54 8.07
C ASN A 93 -11.20 15.90 9.30
N LEU A 94 -11.84 16.36 10.39
CA LEU A 94 -11.16 16.74 11.63
C LEU A 94 -10.31 15.60 12.23
N LYS A 95 -10.76 14.35 12.12
CA LYS A 95 -10.03 13.20 12.68
C LYS A 95 -8.69 12.95 11.99
N VAL A 96 -8.55 13.35 10.73
CA VAL A 96 -7.27 13.28 10.00
C VAL A 96 -6.24 14.19 10.66
N ILE A 97 -6.64 15.43 11.01
CA ILE A 97 -5.78 16.39 11.69
C ILE A 97 -5.41 15.89 13.09
N GLU A 98 -6.38 15.43 13.87
CA GLU A 98 -6.13 14.89 15.21
C GLU A 98 -5.10 13.74 15.19
N SER A 99 -5.26 12.79 14.25
CA SER A 99 -4.33 11.68 14.08
C SER A 99 -2.95 12.15 13.60
N ALA A 100 -2.89 13.10 12.67
CA ALA A 100 -1.63 13.66 12.19
C ALA A 100 -0.83 14.34 13.31
N VAL A 101 -1.51 15.11 14.17
CA VAL A 101 -0.89 15.76 15.34
C VAL A 101 -0.40 14.72 16.34
N LYS A 102 -1.21 13.68 16.64
CA LYS A 102 -0.80 12.59 17.54
C LYS A 102 0.45 11.87 17.03
N VAL A 103 0.47 11.52 15.74
CA VAL A 103 1.63 10.88 15.10
C VAL A 103 2.86 11.79 15.12
N GLY A 104 2.68 13.07 14.78
CA GLY A 104 3.77 14.05 14.85
C GLY A 104 4.38 14.15 16.25
N LEU A 105 3.56 14.21 17.30
CA LEU A 105 4.04 14.24 18.68
C LEU A 105 4.75 12.95 19.08
N ALA A 106 4.19 11.79 18.72
CA ALA A 106 4.77 10.49 19.03
C ALA A 106 6.14 10.28 18.34
N LEU A 107 6.32 10.84 17.15
CA LEU A 107 7.59 10.83 16.42
C LEU A 107 8.52 12.00 16.82
N ASN A 108 8.24 12.68 17.94
CA ASN A 108 9.02 13.80 18.43
C ASN A 108 9.22 14.92 17.39
N CYS A 109 8.30 15.05 16.43
CA CYS A 109 8.38 16.08 15.39
C CYS A 109 8.03 17.45 15.94
N LYS A 110 8.60 18.48 15.32
CA LYS A 110 8.11 19.86 15.46
C LYS A 110 6.82 20.02 14.66
N LEU A 111 5.71 20.23 15.37
CA LEU A 111 4.42 20.53 14.75
C LEU A 111 4.40 21.94 14.15
N SER A 112 3.75 22.08 13.00
CA SER A 112 3.44 23.38 12.41
C SER A 112 2.05 23.83 12.81
N LEU A 113 1.93 25.03 13.38
CA LEU A 113 0.63 25.63 13.72
C LEU A 113 -0.17 26.04 12.48
N ASN A 114 0.51 26.26 11.35
CA ASN A 114 -0.10 26.53 10.06
C ASN A 114 0.42 25.50 9.07
N SER A 115 -0.47 24.78 8.40
CA SER A 115 -0.11 23.87 7.30
C SER A 115 -0.98 24.15 6.09
N LYS A 116 -0.51 23.76 4.91
CA LYS A 116 -1.16 24.03 3.63
C LYS A 116 -1.38 22.72 2.88
N PHE A 117 -2.54 22.57 2.25
CA PHE A 117 -2.77 21.53 1.27
C PHE A 117 -2.44 22.04 -0.13
N ASP A 118 -1.77 21.19 -0.90
CA ASP A 118 -1.31 21.41 -2.26
C ASP A 118 -1.90 20.35 -3.19
N ARG A 119 -1.83 20.62 -4.50
CA ARG A 119 -2.32 19.69 -5.54
C ARG A 119 -1.12 19.07 -6.25
N LYS A 120 -0.86 17.79 -5.98
CA LYS A 120 0.15 16.98 -6.68
C LYS A 120 -0.48 16.44 -7.97
N GLN A 121 -0.16 17.06 -9.10
CA GLN A 121 -0.81 16.79 -10.39
C GLN A 121 -0.14 15.62 -11.13
N TYR A 122 -0.94 14.64 -11.53
CA TYR A 122 -0.53 13.55 -12.42
C TYR A 122 -1.77 12.84 -12.98
N PHE A 123 -1.65 12.24 -14.16
CA PHE A 123 -2.75 11.55 -14.82
C PHE A 123 -2.61 10.05 -14.63
N TYR A 124 -3.54 9.45 -13.89
CA TYR A 124 -3.67 8.01 -13.77
C TYR A 124 -5.14 7.62 -13.55
N PRO A 125 -5.64 6.47 -14.07
CA PRO A 125 -7.08 6.18 -14.09
C PRO A 125 -7.75 6.02 -12.72
N ASP A 126 -6.98 5.70 -11.67
CA ASP A 126 -7.48 5.61 -10.29
C ASP A 126 -7.48 6.95 -9.53
N LEU A 127 -6.98 8.03 -10.16
CA LEU A 127 -6.90 9.36 -9.59
C LEU A 127 -7.92 10.29 -10.28
N PRO A 128 -9.18 10.31 -9.81
CA PRO A 128 -10.28 10.89 -10.56
C PRO A 128 -10.18 12.40 -10.79
N LYS A 129 -9.44 13.13 -9.94
CA LYS A 129 -9.32 14.59 -10.02
C LYS A 129 -8.20 15.05 -10.96
N GLY A 130 -7.33 14.15 -11.44
CA GLY A 130 -6.08 14.50 -12.12
C GLY A 130 -5.03 15.17 -11.21
N TYR A 131 -5.31 15.21 -9.91
CA TYR A 131 -4.36 15.60 -8.87
C TYR A 131 -4.74 14.94 -7.54
N GLN A 132 -3.74 14.69 -6.72
CA GLN A 132 -3.87 14.24 -5.34
C GLN A 132 -3.77 15.45 -4.41
N ILE A 133 -4.69 15.58 -3.46
CA ILE A 133 -4.58 16.57 -2.39
C ILE A 133 -3.59 16.03 -1.35
N SER A 134 -2.45 16.69 -1.20
CA SER A 134 -1.37 16.35 -0.25
C SER A 134 -0.83 17.64 0.37
N GLN A 135 0.28 17.62 1.10
CA GLN A 135 0.98 18.84 1.55
C GLN A 135 2.39 18.83 0.99
N PHE A 136 2.87 19.94 0.43
CA PHE A 136 4.22 20.02 -0.12
C PHE A 136 5.11 20.93 0.74
N ASP A 137 4.94 22.25 0.64
CA ASP A 137 5.88 23.21 1.24
C ASP A 137 5.75 23.32 2.77
N VAL A 138 4.51 23.22 3.28
CA VAL A 138 4.20 23.46 4.71
C VAL A 138 3.44 22.25 5.27
N PRO A 139 4.14 21.13 5.56
CA PRO A 139 3.53 19.95 6.15
C PRO A 139 3.15 20.19 7.62
N ILE A 140 2.31 19.31 8.16
CA ILE A 140 1.83 19.42 9.55
C ILE A 140 2.91 19.16 10.60
N ALA A 141 3.93 18.34 10.30
CA ALA A 141 5.04 18.10 11.21
C ALA A 141 6.38 17.86 10.47
N THR A 142 7.48 18.29 11.06
CA THR A 142 8.83 18.19 10.49
C THR A 142 9.88 17.88 11.55
N SER A 143 11.04 17.36 11.13
CA SER A 143 12.25 17.25 11.97
C SER A 143 12.00 16.50 13.29
N GLY A 144 11.53 15.27 13.18
CA GLY A 144 11.36 14.34 14.31
C GLY A 144 12.41 13.26 14.34
N TYR A 145 12.18 12.25 15.18
CA TYR A 145 12.97 11.04 15.24
C TYR A 145 12.22 9.92 15.97
N ILE A 146 12.62 8.69 15.68
CA ILE A 146 12.20 7.48 16.40
C ILE A 146 13.43 6.75 16.95
N ASP A 147 13.35 6.34 18.22
CA ASP A 147 14.36 5.51 18.87
C ASP A 147 13.88 4.04 18.84
N LEU A 148 14.74 3.14 18.37
CA LEU A 148 14.46 1.72 18.20
C LEU A 148 15.58 0.85 18.75
N ASP A 149 15.17 -0.29 19.31
CA ASP A 149 16.07 -1.32 19.82
C ASP A 149 16.19 -2.42 18.77
N LEU A 150 17.39 -2.59 18.20
CA LEU A 150 17.62 -3.63 17.22
C LEU A 150 17.68 -5.01 17.88
N PRO A 151 17.19 -6.08 17.22
CA PRO A 151 17.27 -7.43 17.75
C PRO A 151 18.72 -7.87 18.01
N LEU A 152 18.93 -8.56 19.14
CA LEU A 152 20.25 -9.05 19.55
C LEU A 152 20.88 -10.03 18.55
N GLU A 153 20.05 -10.78 17.81
CA GLU A 153 20.50 -11.70 16.76
C GLU A 153 21.27 -11.01 15.61
N PHE A 154 21.14 -9.69 15.50
CA PHE A 154 21.82 -8.86 14.50
C PHE A 154 22.87 -7.91 15.11
N GLY A 155 23.33 -8.18 16.34
CA GLY A 155 24.32 -7.37 17.05
C GLY A 155 23.70 -6.41 18.07
N GLY A 156 22.37 -6.27 18.08
CA GLY A 156 21.64 -5.44 19.03
C GLY A 156 21.99 -3.95 18.98
N GLY A 157 21.37 -3.18 19.87
CA GLY A 157 21.73 -1.79 20.12
C GLY A 157 20.58 -0.80 19.93
N HIS A 158 20.75 0.37 20.54
CA HIS A 158 19.81 1.48 20.46
C HIS A 158 20.18 2.37 19.28
N ARG A 159 19.21 2.59 18.38
CA ARG A 159 19.40 3.42 17.19
C ARG A 159 18.31 4.47 17.11
N LYS A 160 18.75 5.67 16.72
CA LYS A 160 17.86 6.79 16.40
C LYS A 160 17.78 6.93 14.88
N PHE A 161 16.57 7.05 14.37
CA PHE A 161 16.31 7.34 12.95
C PHE A 161 15.53 8.65 12.85
N GLY A 162 16.04 9.58 12.06
CA GLY A 162 15.42 10.88 11.83
C GLY A 162 14.14 10.77 11.00
N ILE A 163 13.20 11.68 11.26
CA ILE A 163 11.99 11.88 10.45
C ILE A 163 12.10 13.26 9.81
N THR A 164 12.18 13.30 8.49
CA THR A 164 12.20 14.56 7.73
C THR A 164 10.87 15.29 7.90
N ARG A 165 9.76 14.57 7.67
CA ARG A 165 8.41 15.14 7.65
C ARG A 165 7.32 14.10 7.84
N VAL A 166 6.18 14.57 8.35
CA VAL A 166 4.90 13.87 8.33
C VAL A 166 3.89 14.80 7.67
N HIS A 167 3.13 14.30 6.71
CA HIS A 167 2.10 15.10 6.07
C HIS A 167 0.83 14.33 5.74
N MET A 168 -0.28 15.05 5.64
CA MET A 168 -1.59 14.49 5.33
C MET A 168 -1.80 14.45 3.82
N GLU A 169 -2.39 13.37 3.34
CA GLU A 169 -2.83 13.26 1.96
C GLU A 169 -4.06 12.36 1.82
N GLU A 170 -4.63 12.33 0.62
CA GLU A 170 -5.64 11.34 0.25
C GLU A 170 -5.06 10.22 -0.61
N ASP A 171 -5.63 9.04 -0.49
CA ASP A 171 -5.30 7.89 -1.32
C ASP A 171 -5.98 7.93 -2.70
N ALA A 172 -5.40 7.19 -3.64
CA ALA A 172 -6.00 6.92 -4.95
C ALA A 172 -6.97 5.73 -4.89
N GLY A 173 -7.65 5.47 -6.00
CA GLY A 173 -8.47 4.27 -6.18
C GLY A 173 -7.63 3.00 -6.34
N LYS A 174 -8.29 1.91 -6.72
CA LYS A 174 -7.66 0.64 -7.04
C LYS A 174 -7.88 0.32 -8.52
N LEU A 175 -6.81 -0.07 -9.21
CA LEU A 175 -6.87 -0.66 -10.53
C LEU A 175 -6.80 -2.18 -10.46
N LEU A 176 -7.74 -2.84 -11.11
CA LEU A 176 -7.75 -4.27 -11.35
C LEU A 176 -7.52 -4.50 -12.83
N HIS A 177 -6.41 -5.17 -13.15
CA HIS A 177 -6.06 -5.55 -14.51
C HIS A 177 -6.60 -6.97 -14.73
N SER A 178 -7.59 -7.13 -15.60
CA SER A 178 -8.00 -8.47 -16.04
C SER A 178 -7.24 -8.81 -17.32
N GLU A 179 -6.43 -9.85 -17.28
CA GLU A 179 -6.03 -10.53 -18.51
C GLU A 179 -7.29 -11.13 -19.15
N GLY A 180 -7.42 -11.02 -20.47
CA GLY A 180 -8.66 -11.32 -21.18
C GLY A 180 -9.25 -12.70 -20.87
N GLY A 181 -10.52 -12.71 -20.44
CA GLY A 181 -11.28 -13.93 -20.20
C GLY A 181 -12.77 -13.63 -20.02
N SER A 182 -13.53 -13.68 -21.12
CA SER A 182 -14.99 -13.80 -21.20
C SER A 182 -15.82 -13.03 -20.16
N TYR A 183 -16.01 -11.72 -20.39
CA TYR A 183 -17.35 -11.17 -20.14
C TYR A 183 -18.27 -11.75 -21.23
N SER A 184 -19.33 -12.40 -20.78
CA SER A 184 -20.30 -13.17 -21.56
C SER A 184 -20.74 -12.50 -22.86
N GLN A 185 -20.65 -13.28 -23.95
CA GLN A 185 -21.61 -13.46 -25.05
C GLN A 185 -22.28 -12.18 -25.61
N GLU A 186 -22.08 -11.92 -26.91
CA GLU A 186 -22.68 -10.84 -27.76
C GLU A 186 -21.73 -9.69 -28.17
N SER A 187 -20.43 -9.94 -28.37
CA SER A 187 -19.59 -8.97 -29.08
C SER A 187 -18.52 -9.66 -29.91
N THR A 188 -18.89 -10.03 -31.14
CA THR A 188 -17.94 -10.37 -32.19
C THR A 188 -17.17 -9.11 -32.57
N PHE A 189 -16.02 -8.84 -31.94
CA PHE A 189 -14.89 -8.19 -32.61
C PHE A 189 -13.58 -8.51 -31.88
N LEU A 190 -12.66 -9.05 -32.65
CA LEU A 190 -11.36 -9.58 -32.25
C LEU A 190 -10.40 -8.44 -31.90
N PHE A 191 -10.30 -8.09 -30.61
CA PHE A 191 -9.11 -7.46 -30.04
C PHE A 191 -9.02 -7.91 -28.59
N VAL A 192 -7.90 -8.50 -28.19
CA VAL A 192 -7.63 -8.82 -26.78
C VAL A 192 -7.41 -7.48 -26.07
N LEU A 193 -8.51 -6.85 -25.66
CA LEU A 193 -8.48 -5.62 -24.90
C LEU A 193 -8.29 -6.01 -23.44
N THR A 194 -7.12 -5.70 -22.87
CA THR A 194 -6.95 -5.69 -21.42
C THR A 194 -7.90 -4.62 -20.87
N ILE A 195 -8.95 -5.03 -20.18
CA ILE A 195 -9.88 -4.11 -19.53
C ILE A 195 -9.32 -3.80 -18.14
N ASN A 196 -9.02 -2.53 -17.91
CA ASN A 196 -8.70 -2.01 -16.58
C ASN A 196 -10.00 -1.65 -15.88
N ILE A 197 -10.29 -2.33 -14.78
CA ILE A 197 -11.45 -2.05 -13.94
C ILE A 197 -11.00 -1.09 -12.83
N VAL A 198 -11.63 0.08 -12.77
CA VAL A 198 -11.35 1.13 -11.78
C VAL A 198 -12.35 1.03 -10.62
N ASP A 199 -11.85 0.82 -9.42
CA ASP A 199 -12.63 0.91 -8.18
C ASP A 199 -12.20 2.12 -7.36
N LEU A 200 -13.08 3.11 -7.23
CA LEU A 200 -12.85 4.37 -6.52
C LEU A 200 -13.30 4.33 -5.05
N ASN A 201 -13.66 3.15 -4.51
CA ASN A 201 -13.96 3.01 -3.08
C ASN A 201 -12.82 3.53 -2.20
N ARG A 202 -11.55 3.29 -2.58
CA ARG A 202 -10.36 3.73 -1.83
C ARG A 202 -9.97 5.19 -2.11
N ALA A 203 -10.39 5.77 -3.24
CA ALA A 203 -10.07 7.15 -3.59
C ALA A 203 -10.62 8.11 -2.53
N GLY A 204 -9.75 8.95 -1.97
CA GLY A 204 -10.09 9.88 -0.88
C GLY A 204 -9.87 9.35 0.53
N VAL A 205 -9.43 8.09 0.72
CA VAL A 205 -9.11 7.56 2.05
C VAL A 205 -7.94 8.35 2.65
N PRO A 206 -7.98 8.73 3.93
CA PRO A 206 -6.92 9.54 4.51
C PRO A 206 -5.64 8.73 4.76
N LEU A 207 -4.52 9.33 4.36
CA LEU A 207 -3.18 8.82 4.59
C LEU A 207 -2.35 9.84 5.37
N LEU A 208 -1.38 9.34 6.13
CA LEU A 208 -0.21 10.10 6.53
C LEU A 208 1.01 9.56 5.77
N GLU A 209 1.72 10.42 5.09
CA GLU A 209 3.03 10.08 4.54
C GLU A 209 4.11 10.50 5.54
N ILE A 210 4.86 9.53 6.03
CA ILE A 210 5.99 9.69 6.95
C ILE A 210 7.27 9.43 6.17
N VAL A 211 8.13 10.43 6.08
CA VAL A 211 9.41 10.36 5.34
C VAL A 211 10.55 10.34 6.34
N SER A 212 11.37 9.29 6.28
CA SER A 212 12.57 9.17 7.11
C SER A 212 13.74 9.96 6.52
N GLU A 213 14.65 10.39 7.39
CA GLU A 213 16.00 10.71 6.96
C GLU A 213 16.71 9.45 6.46
N PRO A 214 17.73 9.57 5.60
CA PRO A 214 18.46 8.43 5.06
C PRO A 214 19.49 7.86 6.06
N ASP A 215 19.04 7.51 7.26
CA ASP A 215 19.88 7.12 8.41
C ASP A 215 20.17 5.61 8.49
N MET A 216 19.42 4.79 7.76
CA MET A 216 19.56 3.33 7.82
C MET A 216 20.75 2.86 6.98
N ARG A 217 21.47 1.84 7.47
CA ARG A 217 22.71 1.32 6.83
C ARG A 217 22.63 -0.12 6.34
N ASN A 218 21.54 -0.81 6.63
CA ASN A 218 21.33 -2.19 6.20
C ASN A 218 19.83 -2.53 6.18
N GLY A 219 19.51 -3.69 5.59
CA GLY A 219 18.12 -4.15 5.44
C GLY A 219 17.43 -4.53 6.76
N ILE A 220 18.20 -4.84 7.81
CA ILE A 220 17.65 -5.17 9.13
C ILE A 220 17.11 -3.90 9.80
N GLU A 221 17.91 -2.83 9.82
CA GLU A 221 17.47 -1.52 10.31
C GLU A 221 16.22 -1.03 9.57
N ALA A 222 16.18 -1.21 8.25
CA ALA A 222 15.02 -0.87 7.43
C ALA A 222 13.77 -1.67 7.80
N ALA A 223 13.92 -2.97 8.03
CA ALA A 223 12.82 -3.84 8.43
C ALA A 223 12.27 -3.49 9.82
N GLU A 224 13.16 -3.30 10.80
CA GLU A 224 12.79 -2.92 12.17
C GLU A 224 12.14 -1.53 12.22
N TYR A 225 12.66 -0.58 11.45
CA TYR A 225 12.05 0.73 11.28
C TYR A 225 10.63 0.63 10.74
N ALA A 226 10.41 -0.10 9.65
CA ALA A 226 9.08 -0.27 9.08
C ALA A 226 8.12 -1.02 10.02
N ALA A 227 8.62 -2.01 10.77
CA ALA A 227 7.84 -2.78 11.73
C ALA A 227 7.42 -1.93 12.94
N SER A 228 8.25 -0.99 13.37
CA SER A 228 8.00 -0.15 14.55
C SER A 228 6.66 0.60 14.50
N TYR A 229 6.26 1.04 13.31
CA TYR A 229 4.99 1.76 13.10
C TYR A 229 3.76 0.94 13.41
N ARG A 230 3.83 -0.39 13.30
CA ARG A 230 2.71 -1.28 13.67
C ARG A 230 2.55 -1.39 15.18
N GLY A 231 3.66 -1.35 15.94
CA GLY A 231 3.64 -1.49 17.40
C GLY A 231 3.36 -0.19 18.16
N TRP A 232 3.83 0.95 17.65
CA TRP A 232 3.72 2.25 18.34
C TRP A 232 2.33 2.87 18.27
N PHE A 233 1.66 2.72 17.13
CA PHE A 233 0.47 3.48 16.82
C PHE A 233 -0.79 2.64 16.99
N GLY A 234 -1.17 2.24 18.20
CA GLY A 234 -2.52 1.68 18.49
C GLY A 234 -3.72 2.53 18.02
N ILE A 235 -3.46 3.62 17.29
CA ILE A 235 -4.31 4.39 16.37
C ILE A 235 -4.81 3.55 15.16
N TRP A 236 -4.26 2.35 14.91
CA TRP A 236 -4.70 1.45 13.83
C TRP A 236 -5.94 0.61 14.17
N GLU A 237 -6.36 0.57 15.43
CA GLU A 237 -7.56 -0.17 15.89
C GLU A 237 -8.83 0.69 15.85
#